data_AF-A0A9Q3V4R6-F1
#
_entry.id   AF-A0A9Q3V4R6-F1
#
_cell.length_a   1.000
_cell.length_b   1.000
_cell.length_c   1.000
_cell.angle_alpha   90.00
_cell.angle_beta   90.00
_cell.angle_gamma   90.00
#
_symmetry.space_group_name_H-M   'P 1'
#
loop_
_entity.id
_entity.type
_entity.pdbx_description
1 polymer ?
#
loop_
_entity_poly.entity_id
_entity_poly.type
_entity_poly.pdbx_seq_one_letter_code
_entity_poly.pdbx_strand_id
1 'polypeptide(L)'
;MILIKKLLGLSILLISILNFSQEKLTPKVDERVEIVSIVFRLAGAEEYSQNYNKKYTTDINTYFEPYKNSEIIEFIKENRNKNGLGYDAVMSMALHLSFKKGKFSQIKEKVNSLDKRWEKVDKKQFVSLLNQFYKKTNFQQFFNNHSGDYQKAESEYQMTILYDFNQDWYSKFYGKKANEDYKIILGYGNGGGNYGIKTHPEKQKEIVNAVVGIWSFDKEGNVKFDKNEFQPLLIHEFNHSFVNYILEMNENASKLKNSGEIIYALVKEDMESQAYGNWETMINESLVRAAVIQYMMDNKYSQKDIDEEILIQEKRKFLWMKELVDLLGKYKNDRKKYPSLESFYPEIISFYNQLSPKMSTLISDYEKKQPKVVSISPDIWNKNDVDPAIKEITINFDREMAESSSINMGSTGKEHFPLTKNEGFVNNHRGIKLLTEMKPNTEYEFVFTDSRFKSKEGYPLKETVIKFKTK
;
A
#
# COMPACT_ATOMS: atom_id res chain seq x y z
N MET A 1 -82.12 -13.66 21.78
CA MET A 1 -81.72 -12.43 21.09
C MET A 1 -80.29 -12.12 21.52
N ILE A 2 -79.31 -12.59 20.74
CA ILE A 2 -77.89 -12.65 21.09
C ILE A 2 -77.22 -11.37 20.55
N LEU A 3 -76.71 -10.50 21.43
CA LEU A 3 -75.90 -9.35 21.02
C LEU A 3 -74.42 -9.73 20.97
N ILE A 4 -73.91 -9.76 19.74
CA ILE A 4 -72.51 -9.94 19.37
C ILE A 4 -71.73 -8.66 19.72
N LYS A 5 -70.77 -8.75 20.65
CA LYS A 5 -69.71 -7.75 20.81
C LYS A 5 -68.58 -8.07 19.84
N LYS A 6 -68.40 -7.22 18.82
CA LYS A 6 -67.22 -7.22 17.95
C LYS A 6 -66.01 -6.73 18.75
N LEU A 7 -65.06 -7.63 19.04
CA LEU A 7 -63.68 -7.24 19.33
C LEU A 7 -62.94 -7.15 17.99
N LEU A 8 -62.57 -5.94 17.57
CA LEU A 8 -61.55 -5.75 16.54
C LEU A 8 -60.18 -6.04 17.17
N GLY A 9 -59.60 -7.20 16.85
CA GLY A 9 -58.19 -7.49 17.11
C GLY A 9 -57.32 -6.72 16.12
N LEU A 10 -56.56 -5.75 16.62
CA LEU A 10 -55.54 -5.03 15.87
C LEU A 10 -54.31 -5.95 15.75
N SER A 11 -54.21 -6.72 14.66
CA SER A 11 -53.01 -7.50 14.34
C SER A 11 -51.90 -6.54 13.89
N ILE A 12 -51.08 -6.10 14.83
CA ILE A 12 -49.81 -5.42 14.53
C ILE A 12 -48.85 -6.47 13.99
N LEU A 13 -48.75 -6.54 12.65
CA LEU A 13 -47.64 -7.21 11.98
C LEU A 13 -46.36 -6.41 12.29
N LEU A 14 -45.67 -6.81 13.36
CA LEU A 14 -44.28 -6.45 13.58
C LEU A 14 -43.46 -7.12 12.49
N ILE A 15 -43.33 -6.44 11.34
CA ILE A 15 -42.26 -6.71 10.39
C ILE A 15 -40.99 -6.26 11.11
N SER A 16 -40.34 -7.21 11.77
CA SER A 16 -38.97 -7.04 12.23
C SER A 16 -38.11 -6.80 11.00
N ILE A 17 -37.83 -5.52 10.72
CA ILE A 17 -36.72 -5.14 9.88
C ILE A 17 -35.48 -5.64 10.63
N LEU A 18 -35.07 -6.87 10.33
CA LEU A 18 -33.74 -7.36 10.66
C LEU A 18 -32.78 -6.48 9.86
N ASN A 19 -32.45 -5.32 10.42
CA ASN A 19 -31.23 -4.62 10.08
C ASN A 19 -30.10 -5.56 10.49
N PHE A 20 -29.71 -6.45 9.57
CA PHE A 20 -28.41 -7.11 9.61
C PHE A 20 -27.37 -5.99 9.53
N SER A 21 -27.01 -5.46 10.70
CA SER A 21 -25.85 -4.63 10.89
C SER A 21 -24.64 -5.44 10.44
N GLN A 22 -23.80 -4.84 9.61
CA GLN A 22 -22.54 -5.47 9.22
C GLN A 22 -21.70 -5.69 10.49
N GLU A 23 -21.08 -6.86 10.65
CA GLU A 23 -20.21 -7.09 11.80
C GLU A 23 -19.15 -5.99 11.88
N LYS A 24 -19.00 -5.43 13.09
CA LYS A 24 -18.04 -4.37 13.34
C LYS A 24 -16.63 -4.91 13.13
N LEU A 25 -15.87 -4.24 12.28
CA LEU A 25 -14.47 -4.57 12.03
C LEU A 25 -13.68 -4.53 13.35
N THR A 26 -12.95 -5.60 13.61
CA THR A 26 -12.06 -5.72 14.77
C THR A 26 -10.68 -6.13 14.27
N PRO A 27 -9.63 -5.34 14.53
CA PRO A 27 -8.27 -5.68 14.16
C PRO A 27 -7.77 -6.81 15.05
N LYS A 28 -7.01 -7.74 14.48
CA LYS A 28 -6.44 -8.88 15.23
C LYS A 28 -5.02 -9.20 14.80
N VAL A 29 -4.17 -9.55 15.76
CA VAL A 29 -2.93 -10.26 15.44
C VAL A 29 -3.27 -11.74 15.21
N ASP A 30 -2.93 -12.26 14.04
CA ASP A 30 -3.26 -13.64 13.64
C ASP A 30 -2.03 -14.55 13.78
N GLU A 31 -2.18 -15.64 14.53
CA GLU A 31 -1.12 -16.62 14.78
C GLU A 31 -0.55 -17.24 13.49
N ARG A 32 -1.38 -17.41 12.45
CA ARG A 32 -0.95 -17.90 11.14
C ARG A 32 -0.02 -16.90 10.46
N VAL A 33 -0.36 -15.61 10.54
CA VAL A 33 0.46 -14.53 9.97
C VAL A 33 1.78 -14.44 10.72
N GLU A 34 1.76 -14.44 12.05
CA GLU A 34 2.98 -14.31 12.86
C GLU A 34 3.94 -15.48 12.67
N ILE A 35 3.47 -16.75 12.70
CA ILE A 35 4.42 -17.85 12.51
C ILE A 35 5.03 -17.86 11.11
N VAL A 36 4.22 -17.59 10.08
CA VAL A 36 4.70 -17.61 8.69
C VAL A 36 5.67 -16.45 8.46
N SER A 37 5.39 -15.25 8.96
CA SER A 37 6.35 -14.13 8.85
C SER A 37 7.64 -14.40 9.62
N ILE A 38 7.57 -15.02 10.81
CA ILE A 38 8.75 -15.38 11.61
C ILE A 38 9.65 -16.39 10.89
N VAL A 39 9.11 -17.47 10.32
CA VAL A 39 9.96 -18.44 9.59
C VAL A 39 10.58 -17.83 8.33
N PHE A 40 9.91 -16.88 7.67
CA PHE A 40 10.48 -16.14 6.54
C PHE A 40 11.55 -15.12 6.99
N ARG A 41 11.36 -14.43 8.12
CA ARG A 41 12.39 -13.60 8.75
C ARG A 41 13.65 -14.42 9.04
N LEU A 42 13.50 -15.58 9.68
CA LEU A 42 14.63 -16.47 9.99
C LEU A 42 15.32 -17.01 8.73
N ALA A 43 14.60 -17.09 7.61
CA ALA A 43 15.15 -17.42 6.29
C ALA A 43 15.79 -16.22 5.57
N GLY A 44 15.91 -15.06 6.21
CA GLY A 44 16.53 -13.85 5.66
C GLY A 44 15.63 -13.10 4.67
N ALA A 45 14.31 -13.14 4.84
CA ALA A 45 13.39 -12.33 4.04
C ALA A 45 13.41 -10.88 4.50
N GLU A 46 14.09 -10.01 3.74
CA GLU A 46 14.30 -8.60 4.07
C GLU A 46 12.97 -7.87 4.32
N GLU A 47 11.96 -8.17 3.53
CA GLU A 47 10.61 -7.61 3.65
C GLU A 47 9.89 -7.98 4.96
N TYR A 48 10.36 -9.01 5.68
CA TYR A 48 9.88 -9.43 7.02
C TYR A 48 10.92 -9.23 8.12
N SER A 49 12.11 -8.70 7.80
CA SER A 49 13.27 -8.62 8.70
C SER A 49 13.56 -7.20 9.20
N GLN A 50 12.63 -6.26 9.00
CA GLN A 50 12.77 -4.89 9.47
C GLN A 50 12.73 -4.81 11.01
N ASN A 51 13.58 -3.96 11.60
CA ASN A 51 13.79 -3.93 13.05
C ASN A 51 13.11 -2.72 13.73
N TYR A 52 11.97 -2.26 13.18
CA TYR A 52 11.22 -1.14 13.74
C TYR A 52 10.72 -1.46 15.17
N ASN A 53 10.16 -2.64 15.39
CA ASN A 53 9.85 -3.15 16.71
C ASN A 53 11.09 -3.80 17.34
N LYS A 54 11.98 -2.98 17.93
CA LYS A 54 13.27 -3.47 18.46
C LYS A 54 13.10 -4.55 19.54
N LYS A 55 12.13 -4.38 20.44
CA LYS A 55 11.85 -5.33 21.53
C LYS A 55 11.40 -6.66 20.95
N TYR A 56 10.31 -6.66 20.17
CA TYR A 56 9.76 -7.89 19.60
C TYR A 56 10.73 -8.60 18.65
N THR A 57 11.49 -7.84 17.86
CA THR A 57 12.57 -8.39 17.03
C THR A 57 13.63 -9.10 17.87
N THR A 58 14.03 -8.50 18.99
CA THR A 58 15.01 -9.11 19.90
C THR A 58 14.45 -10.38 20.53
N ASP A 59 13.18 -10.38 20.91
CA ASP A 59 12.48 -11.54 21.46
C ASP A 59 12.38 -12.67 20.43
N ILE A 60 12.03 -12.37 19.17
CA ILE A 60 12.06 -13.32 18.06
C ILE A 60 13.46 -13.91 17.89
N ASN A 61 14.47 -13.05 17.74
CA ASN A 61 15.84 -13.51 17.50
C ASN A 61 16.32 -14.41 18.65
N THR A 62 16.12 -13.98 19.89
CA THR A 62 16.56 -14.74 21.08
C THR A 62 15.83 -16.07 21.20
N TYR A 63 14.50 -16.07 21.04
CA TYR A 63 13.68 -17.26 21.23
C TYR A 63 13.92 -18.32 20.13
N PHE A 64 14.11 -17.87 18.89
CA PHE A 64 14.22 -18.75 17.73
C PHE A 64 15.67 -19.02 17.27
N GLU A 65 16.67 -18.39 17.87
CA GLU A 65 18.10 -18.61 17.56
C GLU A 65 18.51 -20.09 17.52
N PRO A 66 18.12 -20.94 18.51
CA PRO A 66 18.47 -22.37 18.47
C PRO A 66 17.87 -23.14 17.28
N TYR A 67 16.89 -22.55 16.60
CA TYR A 67 16.11 -23.16 15.53
C TYR A 67 16.38 -22.56 14.16
N LYS A 68 17.35 -21.65 14.03
CA LYS A 68 17.68 -20.96 12.75
C LYS A 68 18.08 -21.89 11.60
N ASN A 69 18.52 -23.11 11.92
CA ASN A 69 18.88 -24.15 10.95
C ASN A 69 17.81 -25.26 10.84
N SER A 70 16.56 -24.98 11.21
CA SER A 70 15.46 -25.95 11.07
C SER A 70 15.14 -26.19 9.60
N GLU A 71 14.66 -27.40 9.26
CA GLU A 71 14.35 -27.80 7.88
C GLU A 71 13.41 -26.85 7.15
N ILE A 72 12.44 -26.24 7.86
CA ILE A 72 11.56 -25.23 7.26
C ILE A 72 12.32 -23.99 6.75
N ILE A 73 13.40 -23.59 7.44
CA ILE A 73 14.18 -22.40 7.08
C ILE A 73 14.94 -22.65 5.78
N GLU A 74 15.57 -23.81 5.64
CA GLU A 74 16.24 -24.21 4.39
C GLU A 74 15.26 -24.41 3.25
N PHE A 75 14.11 -25.05 3.52
CA PHE A 75 13.01 -25.17 2.55
C PHE A 75 12.56 -23.79 2.03
N ILE A 76 12.42 -22.81 2.92
CA ILE A 76 12.05 -21.44 2.54
C ILE A 76 13.17 -20.83 1.68
N LYS A 77 14.42 -20.80 2.15
CA LYS A 77 15.55 -20.22 1.39
C LYS A 77 15.63 -20.77 -0.04
N GLU A 78 15.49 -22.08 -0.20
CA GLU A 78 15.47 -22.72 -1.53
C GLU A 78 14.33 -22.20 -2.41
N ASN A 79 13.11 -22.15 -1.88
CA ASN A 79 11.93 -21.74 -2.66
C ASN A 79 11.85 -20.23 -2.88
N ARG A 80 12.45 -19.41 -2.02
CA ARG A 80 12.65 -17.98 -2.29
C ARG A 80 13.52 -17.78 -3.53
N ASN A 81 14.66 -18.46 -3.58
CA ASN A 81 15.59 -18.35 -4.71
C ASN A 81 15.03 -18.96 -6.00
N LYS A 82 14.34 -20.10 -5.93
CA LYS A 82 13.86 -20.82 -7.13
C LYS A 82 12.50 -20.33 -7.64
N ASN A 83 11.59 -19.98 -6.74
CA ASN A 83 10.19 -19.72 -7.08
C ASN A 83 9.77 -18.27 -6.76
N GLY A 84 10.69 -17.43 -6.27
CA GLY A 84 10.42 -16.02 -5.99
C GLY A 84 9.47 -15.80 -4.82
N LEU A 85 9.41 -16.73 -3.86
CA LEU A 85 8.59 -16.57 -2.66
C LEU A 85 9.06 -15.35 -1.85
N GLY A 86 8.22 -14.34 -1.76
CA GLY A 86 8.48 -13.11 -1.03
C GLY A 86 7.27 -12.18 -1.07
N TYR A 87 7.30 -11.10 -0.31
CA TYR A 87 6.20 -10.12 -0.23
C TYR A 87 4.84 -10.81 -0.02
N ASP A 88 3.80 -10.39 -0.74
CA ASP A 88 2.42 -10.85 -0.66
C ASP A 88 2.24 -12.37 -0.81
N ALA A 89 3.12 -13.10 -1.52
CA ALA A 89 3.03 -14.55 -1.59
C ALA A 89 3.12 -15.22 -0.22
N VAL A 90 3.90 -14.64 0.70
CA VAL A 90 4.11 -15.21 2.03
C VAL A 90 2.83 -15.07 2.86
N MET A 91 2.22 -13.88 2.86
CA MET A 91 0.94 -13.65 3.54
C MET A 91 -0.22 -14.37 2.85
N SER A 92 -0.15 -14.55 1.53
CA SER A 92 -1.08 -15.39 0.78
C SER A 92 -1.09 -16.79 1.37
N MET A 93 0.05 -17.46 1.49
CA MET A 93 0.09 -18.80 2.13
C MET A 93 -0.42 -18.75 3.57
N ALA A 94 0.00 -17.79 4.39
CA ALA A 94 -0.44 -17.69 5.79
C ALA A 94 -1.98 -17.69 5.93
N LEU A 95 -2.67 -16.96 5.06
CA LEU A 95 -4.13 -16.83 5.09
C LEU A 95 -4.85 -17.99 4.41
N HIS A 96 -4.18 -18.73 3.53
CA HIS A 96 -4.65 -20.01 2.98
C HIS A 96 -4.41 -21.19 3.95
N LEU A 97 -3.88 -20.96 5.15
CA LEU A 97 -3.85 -21.94 6.23
C LEU A 97 -5.05 -21.78 7.16
N SER A 98 -5.56 -22.90 7.64
CA SER A 98 -6.42 -22.98 8.82
C SER A 98 -5.59 -23.49 10.00
N PHE A 99 -5.90 -23.01 11.20
CA PHE A 99 -5.28 -23.49 12.43
C PHE A 99 -6.36 -24.04 13.36
N LYS A 100 -6.31 -25.35 13.65
CA LYS A 100 -7.29 -26.03 14.51
C LYS A 100 -6.57 -27.04 15.40
N LYS A 101 -6.84 -26.99 16.70
CA LYS A 101 -6.29 -27.92 17.71
C LYS A 101 -4.75 -28.05 17.61
N GLY A 102 -4.04 -26.92 17.50
CA GLY A 102 -2.57 -26.91 17.47
C GLY A 102 -1.95 -27.39 16.16
N LYS A 103 -2.70 -27.42 15.06
CA LYS A 103 -2.22 -27.92 13.76
C LYS A 103 -2.69 -27.04 12.61
N PHE A 104 -1.75 -26.71 11.72
CA PHE A 104 -2.01 -26.06 10.45
C PHE A 104 -2.44 -27.06 9.37
N SER A 105 -3.41 -26.65 8.55
CA SER A 105 -3.80 -27.34 7.31
C SER A 105 -4.25 -26.33 6.27
N GLN A 106 -3.97 -26.56 4.99
CA GLN A 106 -4.46 -25.68 3.93
C GLN A 106 -6.00 -25.68 3.89
N ILE A 107 -6.60 -24.51 3.68
CA ILE A 107 -8.05 -24.38 3.51
C ILE A 107 -8.49 -25.05 2.21
N LYS A 108 -9.75 -25.51 2.18
CA LYS A 108 -10.41 -25.89 0.93
C LYS A 108 -11.05 -24.65 0.33
N GLU A 109 -10.85 -24.45 -0.97
CA GLU A 109 -11.34 -23.28 -1.68
C GLU A 109 -12.29 -23.64 -2.81
N LYS A 110 -13.21 -22.73 -3.12
CA LYS A 110 -14.09 -22.81 -4.31
C LYS A 110 -13.30 -22.54 -5.59
N VAL A 111 -12.44 -21.53 -5.53
CA VAL A 111 -11.54 -21.08 -6.58
C VAL A 111 -10.17 -20.92 -5.94
N ASN A 112 -9.13 -21.47 -6.56
CA ASN A 112 -7.77 -21.34 -6.03
C ASN A 112 -7.32 -19.88 -6.10
N SER A 113 -7.19 -19.22 -4.95
CA SER A 113 -6.70 -17.84 -4.85
C SER A 113 -5.30 -17.73 -4.23
N LEU A 114 -4.64 -18.87 -3.99
CA LEU A 114 -3.27 -18.88 -3.53
C LEU A 114 -2.35 -18.28 -4.60
N ASP A 115 -1.41 -17.44 -4.16
CA ASP A 115 -0.45 -16.78 -5.04
C ASP A 115 0.28 -17.79 -5.95
N LYS A 116 0.34 -17.47 -7.25
CA LYS A 116 0.90 -18.31 -8.31
C LYS A 116 2.35 -18.77 -8.04
N ARG A 117 3.13 -18.02 -7.26
CA ARG A 117 4.50 -18.41 -6.89
C ARG A 117 4.54 -19.69 -6.06
N TRP A 118 3.41 -20.11 -5.46
CA TRP A 118 3.27 -21.40 -4.78
C TRP A 118 2.87 -22.58 -5.68
N GLU A 119 2.65 -22.38 -6.98
CA GLU A 119 2.24 -23.46 -7.90
C GLU A 119 3.28 -24.57 -7.96
N LYS A 120 4.57 -24.21 -8.06
CA LYS A 120 5.70 -25.13 -8.18
C LYS A 120 6.33 -25.55 -6.84
N VAL A 121 5.77 -25.08 -5.72
CA VAL A 121 6.27 -25.36 -4.37
C VAL A 121 5.52 -26.55 -3.78
N ASP A 122 6.22 -27.46 -3.09
CA ASP A 122 5.57 -28.53 -2.33
C ASP A 122 4.88 -27.97 -1.08
N LYS A 123 3.61 -27.59 -1.25
CA LYS A 123 2.73 -27.05 -0.20
C LYS A 123 2.52 -28.05 0.94
N LYS A 124 2.51 -29.36 0.66
CA LYS A 124 2.33 -30.39 1.71
C LYS A 124 3.56 -30.48 2.58
N GLN A 125 4.74 -30.43 1.97
CA GLN A 125 6.01 -30.38 2.70
C GLN A 125 6.10 -29.10 3.53
N PHE A 126 5.78 -27.92 2.97
CA PHE A 126 5.75 -26.67 3.71
C PHE A 126 4.86 -26.75 4.97
N VAL A 127 3.61 -27.21 4.83
CA VAL A 127 2.67 -27.34 5.96
C VAL A 127 3.16 -28.38 6.98
N SER A 128 3.77 -29.47 6.53
CA SER A 128 4.37 -30.48 7.42
C SER A 128 5.49 -29.87 8.26
N LEU A 129 6.44 -29.20 7.60
CA LEU A 129 7.58 -28.56 8.25
C LEU A 129 7.15 -27.41 9.18
N LEU A 130 6.12 -26.65 8.81
CA LEU A 130 5.57 -25.58 9.66
C LEU A 130 4.96 -26.14 10.94
N ASN A 131 4.22 -27.25 10.85
CA ASN A 131 3.68 -27.96 12.02
C ASN A 131 4.77 -28.55 12.91
N GLN A 132 5.85 -29.06 12.32
CA GLN A 132 7.01 -29.54 13.09
C GLN A 132 7.70 -28.40 13.83
N PHE A 133 7.95 -27.28 13.14
CA PHE A 133 8.52 -26.08 13.73
C PHE A 133 7.64 -25.57 14.88
N TYR A 134 6.34 -25.38 14.66
CA TYR A 134 5.37 -24.93 15.66
C TYR A 134 5.46 -25.73 16.98
N LYS A 135 5.53 -27.06 16.87
CA LYS A 135 5.67 -27.97 18.02
C LYS A 135 7.05 -27.87 18.66
N LYS A 136 8.11 -27.96 17.85
CA LYS A 136 9.51 -28.01 18.31
C LYS A 136 9.89 -26.74 19.06
N THR A 137 9.39 -25.59 18.63
CA THR A 137 9.69 -24.29 19.25
C THR A 137 8.73 -23.92 20.37
N ASN A 138 7.68 -24.71 20.63
CA ASN A 138 6.55 -24.30 21.46
C ASN A 138 6.00 -22.91 21.07
N PHE A 139 5.74 -22.71 19.76
CA PHE A 139 5.34 -21.41 19.22
C PHE A 139 4.11 -20.81 19.93
N GLN A 140 3.15 -21.64 20.35
CA GLN A 140 1.99 -21.18 21.12
C GLN A 140 2.42 -20.40 22.37
N GLN A 141 3.45 -20.87 23.09
CA GLN A 141 3.94 -20.19 24.27
C GLN A 141 4.56 -18.84 23.91
N PHE A 142 5.38 -18.80 22.85
CA PHE A 142 5.91 -17.54 22.33
C PHE A 142 4.79 -16.55 22.00
N PHE A 143 3.79 -16.97 21.23
CA PHE A 143 2.65 -16.14 20.85
C PHE A 143 1.86 -15.64 22.08
N ASN A 144 1.56 -16.55 23.02
CA ASN A 144 0.81 -16.20 24.23
C ASN A 144 1.58 -15.24 25.15
N ASN A 145 2.91 -15.35 25.24
CA ASN A 145 3.75 -14.44 26.02
C ASN A 145 3.68 -12.99 25.51
N HIS A 146 3.34 -12.78 24.23
CA HIS A 146 3.20 -11.46 23.60
C HIS A 146 1.75 -10.97 23.50
N SER A 147 0.78 -11.75 23.98
CA SER A 147 -0.65 -11.43 23.89
C SER A 147 -1.02 -10.05 24.43
N GLY A 148 -0.38 -9.59 25.50
CA GLY A 148 -0.58 -8.25 26.05
C GLY A 148 -0.11 -7.13 25.10
N ASP A 149 1.01 -7.34 24.41
CA ASP A 149 1.54 -6.37 23.44
C ASP A 149 0.70 -6.37 22.15
N TYR A 150 0.18 -7.54 21.73
CA TYR A 150 -0.79 -7.65 20.64
C TYR A 150 -2.10 -6.92 20.96
N GLN A 151 -2.67 -7.12 22.16
CA GLN A 151 -3.91 -6.46 22.57
C GLN A 151 -3.78 -4.93 22.61
N LYS A 152 -2.61 -4.40 22.99
CA LYS A 152 -2.33 -2.96 22.91
C LYS A 152 -2.37 -2.47 21.47
N ALA A 153 -1.73 -3.19 20.55
CA ALA A 153 -1.74 -2.85 19.12
C ALA A 153 -3.15 -2.89 18.52
N GLU A 154 -3.91 -3.95 18.82
CA GLU A 154 -5.31 -4.07 18.41
C GLU A 154 -6.16 -2.90 18.94
N SER A 155 -5.97 -2.54 20.21
CA SER A 155 -6.70 -1.44 20.84
C SER A 155 -6.34 -0.09 20.23
N GLU A 156 -5.05 0.18 20.03
CA GLU A 156 -4.58 1.41 19.39
C GLU A 156 -5.12 1.53 17.95
N TYR A 157 -5.08 0.45 17.16
CA TYR A 157 -5.65 0.45 15.81
C TYR A 157 -7.16 0.70 15.84
N GLN A 158 -7.87 0.07 16.78
CA GLN A 158 -9.30 0.25 16.95
C GLN A 158 -9.67 1.70 17.32
N MET A 159 -8.88 2.36 18.16
CA MET A 159 -9.12 3.72 18.64
C MET A 159 -8.62 4.82 17.70
N THR A 160 -7.59 4.54 16.89
CA THR A 160 -6.98 5.55 16.03
C THR A 160 -7.45 5.43 14.58
N ILE A 161 -7.54 4.21 14.05
CA ILE A 161 -7.87 3.97 12.64
C ILE A 161 -9.34 3.65 12.44
N LEU A 162 -9.96 2.90 13.35
CA LEU A 162 -11.35 2.47 13.20
C LEU A 162 -12.37 3.32 13.96
N TYR A 163 -11.93 4.30 14.76
CA TYR A 163 -12.83 5.08 15.62
C TYR A 163 -13.90 5.84 14.83
N ASP A 164 -13.53 6.44 13.71
CA ASP A 164 -14.43 7.15 12.80
C ASP A 164 -14.46 6.54 11.39
N PHE A 165 -14.02 5.29 11.26
CA PHE A 165 -14.12 4.57 10.00
C PHE A 165 -15.59 4.30 9.66
N ASN A 166 -16.05 4.89 8.57
CA ASN A 166 -17.42 4.82 8.09
C ASN A 166 -17.61 3.59 7.18
N GLN A 167 -17.76 2.42 7.80
CA GLN A 167 -18.02 1.17 7.08
C GLN A 167 -19.32 1.20 6.27
N ASP A 168 -20.33 1.95 6.71
CA ASP A 168 -21.58 2.11 5.97
C ASP A 168 -21.42 2.88 4.66
N TRP A 169 -20.35 3.69 4.53
CA TRP A 169 -20.05 4.47 3.33
C TRP A 169 -19.97 3.57 2.11
N TYR A 170 -19.34 2.40 2.19
CA TYR A 170 -19.15 1.53 1.02
C TYR A 170 -20.47 1.11 0.40
N SER A 171 -21.41 0.63 1.22
CA SER A 171 -22.70 0.17 0.69
C SER A 171 -23.52 1.30 0.07
N LYS A 172 -23.45 2.50 0.65
CA LYS A 172 -24.10 3.71 0.16
C LYS A 172 -23.43 4.18 -1.13
N PHE A 173 -22.11 4.33 -1.11
CA PHE A 173 -21.30 4.80 -2.23
C PHE A 173 -21.45 3.87 -3.42
N TYR A 174 -21.20 2.57 -3.28
CA TYR A 174 -21.27 1.63 -4.41
C TYR A 174 -22.69 1.23 -4.82
N GLY A 175 -23.69 1.47 -3.97
CA GLY A 175 -25.09 1.09 -4.23
C GLY A 175 -25.39 -0.38 -4.05
N LYS A 176 -24.49 -1.13 -3.39
CA LYS A 176 -24.68 -2.54 -3.05
C LYS A 176 -23.88 -2.91 -1.81
N LYS A 177 -24.31 -3.95 -1.11
CA LYS A 177 -23.52 -4.52 -0.01
C LYS A 177 -22.31 -5.26 -0.60
N ALA A 178 -21.22 -5.31 0.17
CA ALA A 178 -20.13 -6.22 -0.14
C ALA A 178 -20.64 -7.66 -0.18
N ASN A 179 -20.12 -8.45 -1.11
CA ASN A 179 -20.39 -9.88 -1.17
C ASN A 179 -19.44 -10.66 -0.24
N GLU A 180 -18.35 -10.01 0.15
CA GLU A 180 -17.22 -10.54 0.91
C GLU A 180 -17.27 -10.14 2.39
N ASP A 181 -16.63 -10.96 3.22
CA ASP A 181 -16.30 -10.63 4.61
C ASP A 181 -14.94 -9.92 4.65
N TYR A 182 -14.77 -8.95 5.54
CA TYR A 182 -13.52 -8.21 5.67
C TYR A 182 -12.83 -8.52 6.98
N LYS A 183 -11.51 -8.68 6.93
CA LYS A 183 -10.66 -8.90 8.11
C LYS A 183 -9.48 -7.95 8.09
N ILE A 184 -9.16 -7.44 9.28
CA ILE A 184 -7.99 -6.60 9.51
C ILE A 184 -7.03 -7.41 10.36
N ILE A 185 -5.86 -7.70 9.82
CA ILE A 185 -4.85 -8.53 10.45
C ILE A 185 -3.61 -7.69 10.68
N LEU A 186 -3.22 -7.52 11.93
CA LEU A 186 -2.02 -6.79 12.29
C LEU A 186 -0.82 -7.74 12.25
N GLY A 187 0.08 -7.54 11.29
CA GLY A 187 1.36 -8.25 11.20
C GLY A 187 2.37 -7.60 12.13
N TYR A 188 2.38 -8.04 13.39
CA TYR A 188 3.10 -7.38 14.49
C TYR A 188 4.62 -7.36 14.27
N GLY A 189 5.16 -8.37 13.57
CA GLY A 189 6.56 -8.46 13.16
C GLY A 189 6.87 -8.07 11.71
N ASN A 190 5.88 -7.65 10.92
CA ASN A 190 6.01 -7.49 9.46
C ASN A 190 6.65 -6.17 9.01
N GLY A 191 6.93 -5.24 9.91
CA GLY A 191 7.45 -3.92 9.55
C GLY A 191 6.49 -3.15 8.63
N GLY A 192 7.00 -2.48 7.60
CA GLY A 192 6.23 -1.70 6.61
C GLY A 192 5.45 -2.51 5.57
N GLY A 193 5.49 -3.85 5.61
CA GLY A 193 4.82 -4.69 4.63
C GLY A 193 3.30 -4.75 4.84
N ASN A 194 2.55 -4.24 3.86
CA ASN A 194 1.08 -4.26 3.84
C ASN A 194 0.58 -5.06 2.64
N TYR A 195 -0.45 -5.90 2.84
CA TYR A 195 -0.89 -6.85 1.81
C TYR A 195 -2.42 -7.05 1.83
N GLY A 196 -3.06 -6.84 0.69
CA GLY A 196 -4.45 -7.25 0.43
C GLY A 196 -4.52 -8.67 -0.08
N ILE A 197 -5.13 -9.59 0.68
CA ILE A 197 -5.23 -11.00 0.31
C ILE A 197 -6.69 -11.45 0.31
N LYS A 198 -7.16 -11.92 -0.85
CA LYS A 198 -8.46 -12.58 -0.98
C LYS A 198 -8.31 -14.09 -0.79
N THR A 199 -9.27 -14.69 -0.07
CA THR A 199 -9.39 -16.15 0.08
C THR A 199 -10.81 -16.59 -0.25
N HIS A 200 -10.99 -17.79 -0.79
CA HIS A 200 -12.30 -18.27 -1.26
C HIS A 200 -12.72 -19.57 -0.54
N PRO A 201 -12.90 -19.58 0.81
CA PRO A 201 -13.19 -20.83 1.52
C PRO A 201 -14.49 -21.49 1.03
N GLU A 202 -14.47 -22.81 0.86
CA GLU A 202 -15.57 -23.61 0.29
C GLU A 202 -16.94 -23.37 0.97
N LYS A 203 -16.94 -23.13 2.28
CA LYS A 203 -18.15 -23.03 3.13
C LYS A 203 -18.38 -21.65 3.73
N GLN A 204 -17.68 -20.62 3.26
CA GLN A 204 -17.82 -19.24 3.74
C GLN A 204 -18.01 -18.30 2.54
N LYS A 205 -18.31 -17.03 2.83
CA LYS A 205 -18.15 -15.97 1.84
C LYS A 205 -16.66 -15.82 1.51
N GLU A 206 -16.39 -15.19 0.39
CA GLU A 206 -15.04 -14.70 0.09
C GLU A 206 -14.59 -13.77 1.21
N ILE A 207 -13.32 -13.83 1.56
CA ILE A 207 -12.76 -13.02 2.64
C ILE A 207 -11.66 -12.15 2.07
N VAL A 208 -11.80 -10.84 2.23
CA VAL A 208 -10.78 -9.84 1.92
C VAL A 208 -10.04 -9.49 3.20
N ASN A 209 -8.75 -9.82 3.24
CA ASN A 209 -7.89 -9.62 4.40
C ASN A 209 -6.94 -8.47 4.10
N ALA A 210 -7.00 -7.42 4.91
CA ALA A 210 -5.97 -6.39 4.96
C ALA A 210 -4.93 -6.81 6.02
N VAL A 211 -3.77 -7.29 5.58
CA VAL A 211 -2.62 -7.53 6.46
C VAL A 211 -1.85 -6.24 6.57
N VAL A 212 -1.89 -5.63 7.75
CA VAL A 212 -1.29 -4.32 8.03
C VAL A 212 0.00 -4.53 8.82
N GLY A 213 1.11 -4.11 8.24
CA GLY A 213 2.41 -4.11 8.91
C GLY A 213 2.47 -3.04 10.01
N ILE A 214 3.38 -3.20 10.98
CA ILE A 214 3.59 -2.22 12.05
C ILE A 214 5.05 -1.72 12.04
N TRP A 215 5.24 -0.42 11.78
CA TRP A 215 6.57 0.21 11.70
C TRP A 215 6.75 1.43 12.62
N SER A 216 5.71 1.90 13.30
CA SER A 216 5.76 3.10 14.13
C SER A 216 5.53 2.76 15.60
N PHE A 217 6.47 3.20 16.44
CA PHE A 217 6.53 2.93 17.87
C PHE A 217 6.94 4.20 18.62
N ASP A 218 6.37 4.43 19.80
CA ASP A 218 6.81 5.51 20.69
C ASP A 218 8.14 5.17 21.41
N LYS A 219 8.62 6.09 22.25
CA LYS A 219 9.91 5.94 22.93
C LYS A 219 9.89 4.79 23.94
N GLU A 220 8.71 4.46 24.45
CA GLU A 220 8.44 3.39 25.39
C GLU A 220 8.24 2.04 24.67
N GLY A 221 8.21 2.02 23.33
CA GLY A 221 8.05 0.83 22.51
C GLY A 221 6.60 0.40 22.28
N ASN A 222 5.62 1.25 22.58
CA ASN A 222 4.21 0.99 22.25
C ASN A 222 3.93 1.37 20.79
N VAL A 223 3.02 0.62 20.17
CA VAL A 223 2.59 0.87 18.79
C VAL A 223 1.92 2.24 18.67
N LYS A 224 2.21 2.94 17.57
CA LYS A 224 1.56 4.19 17.17
C LYS A 224 1.08 4.05 15.73
N PHE A 225 -0.17 4.37 15.45
CA PHE A 225 -0.67 4.47 14.08
C PHE A 225 -0.88 5.93 13.70
N ASP A 226 -0.41 6.32 12.51
CA ASP A 226 -0.80 7.59 11.90
C ASP A 226 -2.10 7.38 11.13
N LYS A 227 -3.17 8.07 11.54
CA LYS A 227 -4.47 7.96 10.87
C LYS A 227 -4.39 8.31 9.39
N ASN A 228 -3.62 9.33 9.03
CA ASN A 228 -3.53 9.82 7.66
C ASN A 228 -2.73 8.87 6.76
N GLU A 229 -1.97 7.93 7.32
CA GLU A 229 -1.24 6.91 6.58
C GLU A 229 -2.03 5.60 6.50
N PHE A 230 -2.57 5.13 7.63
CA PHE A 230 -3.15 3.80 7.73
C PHE A 230 -4.63 3.72 7.36
N GLN A 231 -5.43 4.77 7.60
CA GLN A 231 -6.85 4.73 7.24
C GLN A 231 -7.04 4.74 5.71
N PRO A 232 -6.33 5.57 4.91
CA PRO A 232 -6.39 5.50 3.44
C PRO A 232 -6.00 4.14 2.87
N LEU A 233 -4.98 3.48 3.44
CA LEU A 233 -4.59 2.12 3.08
C LEU A 233 -5.74 1.12 3.32
N LEU A 234 -6.36 1.14 4.50
CA LEU A 234 -7.50 0.28 4.79
C LEU A 234 -8.65 0.52 3.81
N ILE A 235 -8.90 1.78 3.47
CA ILE A 235 -9.95 2.16 2.51
C ILE A 235 -9.65 1.61 1.12
N HIS A 236 -8.38 1.74 0.68
CA HIS A 236 -7.89 1.23 -0.60
C HIS A 236 -8.14 -0.27 -0.73
N GLU A 237 -7.70 -1.06 0.25
CA GLU A 237 -7.85 -2.52 0.23
C GLU A 237 -9.31 -2.97 0.14
N PHE A 238 -10.21 -2.25 0.82
CA PHE A 238 -11.62 -2.62 0.85
C PHE A 238 -12.34 -2.27 -0.45
N ASN A 239 -11.92 -1.19 -1.12
CA ASN A 239 -12.49 -0.76 -2.39
C ASN A 239 -12.28 -1.79 -3.52
N HIS A 240 -11.23 -2.62 -3.47
CA HIS A 240 -11.01 -3.68 -4.47
C HIS A 240 -12.16 -4.68 -4.60
N SER A 241 -12.86 -4.98 -3.51
CA SER A 241 -14.04 -5.86 -3.51
C SER A 241 -15.22 -5.28 -4.29
N PHE A 242 -15.33 -3.95 -4.30
CA PHE A 242 -16.43 -3.26 -4.96
C PHE A 242 -16.13 -2.89 -6.42
N VAL A 243 -14.85 -2.83 -6.79
CA VAL A 243 -14.40 -2.37 -8.12
C VAL A 243 -14.02 -3.52 -9.06
N ASN A 244 -13.19 -4.46 -8.63
CA ASN A 244 -12.44 -5.32 -9.56
C ASN A 244 -13.33 -6.14 -10.51
N TYR A 245 -14.43 -6.71 -10.00
CA TYR A 245 -15.33 -7.55 -10.81
C TYR A 245 -16.12 -6.73 -11.85
N ILE A 246 -16.26 -5.41 -11.70
CA ILE A 246 -17.08 -4.60 -12.61
C ILE A 246 -16.47 -4.59 -14.02
N LEU A 247 -15.13 -4.65 -14.13
CA LEU A 247 -14.44 -4.70 -15.41
C LEU A 247 -14.83 -5.95 -16.24
N GLU A 248 -15.14 -7.05 -15.56
CA GLU A 248 -15.53 -8.32 -16.18
C GLU A 248 -17.02 -8.36 -16.58
N MET A 249 -17.83 -7.41 -16.08
CA MET A 249 -19.25 -7.32 -16.41
C MET A 249 -19.48 -6.69 -17.79
N ASN A 250 -20.60 -7.05 -18.44
CA ASN A 250 -21.19 -6.30 -19.56
C ASN A 250 -20.20 -5.91 -20.69
N GLU A 251 -19.20 -6.76 -20.96
CA GLU A 251 -18.13 -6.50 -21.94
C GLU A 251 -17.35 -5.20 -21.68
N ASN A 252 -17.33 -4.74 -20.43
CA ASN A 252 -16.65 -3.51 -20.02
C ASN A 252 -15.17 -3.54 -20.39
N ALA A 253 -14.49 -4.66 -20.15
CA ALA A 253 -13.10 -4.87 -20.57
C ALA A 253 -12.92 -4.65 -22.08
N SER A 254 -13.76 -5.26 -22.92
CA SER A 254 -13.71 -5.09 -24.38
C SER A 254 -13.91 -3.64 -24.81
N LYS A 255 -14.80 -2.90 -24.14
CA LYS A 255 -15.10 -1.50 -24.43
C LYS A 255 -13.99 -0.53 -23.99
N LEU A 256 -13.21 -0.91 -22.97
CA LEU A 256 -12.07 -0.14 -22.47
C LEU A 256 -10.74 -0.48 -23.12
N LYS A 257 -10.62 -1.68 -23.71
CA LYS A 257 -9.34 -2.22 -24.18
C LYS A 257 -8.50 -1.22 -24.96
N ASN A 258 -9.08 -0.56 -25.97
CA ASN A 258 -8.35 0.39 -26.81
C ASN A 258 -7.82 1.60 -26.02
N SER A 259 -8.66 2.24 -25.20
CA SER A 259 -8.23 3.40 -24.41
C SER A 259 -7.27 3.01 -23.29
N GLY A 260 -7.54 1.87 -22.62
CA GLY A 260 -6.68 1.29 -21.59
C GLY A 260 -5.27 0.98 -22.11
N GLU A 261 -5.15 0.27 -23.23
CA GLU A 261 -3.86 -0.09 -23.84
C GLU A 261 -3.05 1.16 -24.25
N ILE A 262 -3.70 2.18 -24.84
CA ILE A 262 -3.04 3.43 -25.22
C ILE A 262 -2.52 4.17 -23.99
N ILE A 263 -3.35 4.33 -22.96
CA ILE A 263 -2.96 5.05 -21.74
C ILE A 263 -1.83 4.29 -21.04
N TYR A 264 -1.98 2.96 -20.87
CA TYR A 264 -0.98 2.13 -20.21
C TYR A 264 0.37 2.20 -20.93
N ALA A 265 0.39 2.15 -22.26
CA ALA A 265 1.62 2.27 -23.02
C ALA A 265 2.39 3.57 -22.74
N LEU A 266 1.69 4.68 -22.46
CA LEU A 266 2.29 5.98 -22.19
C LEU A 266 2.85 6.13 -20.77
N VAL A 267 2.39 5.32 -19.81
CA VAL A 267 2.83 5.34 -18.41
C VAL A 267 3.40 3.99 -17.94
N LYS A 268 3.77 3.13 -18.89
CA LYS A 268 4.09 1.72 -18.64
C LYS A 268 5.21 1.55 -17.62
N GLU A 269 6.32 2.26 -17.79
CA GLU A 269 7.49 2.17 -16.91
C GLU A 269 7.13 2.52 -15.47
N ASP A 270 6.36 3.60 -15.28
CA ASP A 270 5.89 4.03 -13.99
C ASP A 270 4.91 3.03 -13.34
N MET A 271 4.05 2.40 -14.13
CA MET A 271 3.11 1.37 -13.67
C MET A 271 3.83 0.06 -13.29
N GLU A 272 4.77 -0.41 -14.11
CA GLU A 272 5.55 -1.61 -13.84
C GLU A 272 6.42 -1.46 -12.58
N SER A 273 6.97 -0.27 -12.32
CA SER A 273 7.71 0.03 -11.08
C SER A 273 6.86 -0.11 -9.82
N GLN A 274 5.53 -0.01 -9.96
CA GLN A 274 4.53 -0.18 -8.91
C GLN A 274 3.89 -1.57 -8.93
N ALA A 275 4.45 -2.52 -9.69
CA ALA A 275 3.94 -3.88 -9.92
C ALA A 275 2.60 -3.96 -10.68
N TYR A 276 2.23 -2.92 -11.44
CA TYR A 276 1.06 -2.91 -12.31
C TYR A 276 1.44 -3.28 -13.75
N GLY A 277 1.23 -4.55 -14.10
CA GLY A 277 1.73 -5.15 -15.34
C GLY A 277 0.80 -5.07 -16.56
N ASN A 278 -0.40 -4.49 -16.45
CA ASN A 278 -1.34 -4.35 -17.57
C ASN A 278 -2.34 -3.21 -17.36
N TRP A 279 -3.11 -2.91 -18.41
CA TRP A 279 -4.08 -1.81 -18.42
C TRP A 279 -5.32 -2.11 -17.56
N GLU A 280 -5.74 -3.38 -17.45
CA GLU A 280 -6.87 -3.80 -16.63
C GLU A 280 -6.62 -3.46 -15.15
N THR A 281 -5.44 -3.83 -14.66
CA THR A 281 -4.96 -3.49 -13.32
C THR A 281 -4.91 -1.97 -13.16
N MET A 282 -4.29 -1.24 -14.09
CA MET A 282 -4.22 0.23 -14.02
C MET A 282 -5.60 0.91 -13.89
N ILE A 283 -6.59 0.49 -14.67
CA ILE A 283 -7.95 1.07 -14.61
C ILE A 283 -8.64 0.73 -13.28
N ASN A 284 -8.60 -0.53 -12.85
CA ASN A 284 -9.19 -0.93 -11.56
C ASN A 284 -8.54 -0.18 -10.40
N GLU A 285 -7.21 -0.05 -10.40
CA GLU A 285 -6.47 0.72 -9.41
C GLU A 285 -6.82 2.19 -9.41
N SER A 286 -7.00 2.78 -10.59
CA SER A 286 -7.44 4.17 -10.71
C SER A 286 -8.78 4.41 -10.04
N LEU A 287 -9.74 3.50 -10.22
CA LEU A 287 -11.06 3.58 -9.61
C LEU A 287 -11.01 3.37 -8.10
N VAL A 288 -10.20 2.43 -7.63
CA VAL A 288 -9.96 2.20 -6.19
C VAL A 288 -9.36 3.44 -5.54
N ARG A 289 -8.33 4.03 -6.14
CA ARG A 289 -7.64 5.24 -5.66
C ARG A 289 -8.57 6.46 -5.68
N ALA A 290 -9.36 6.65 -6.73
CA ALA A 290 -10.37 7.71 -6.78
C ALA A 290 -11.47 7.52 -5.72
N ALA A 291 -11.85 6.27 -5.43
CA ALA A 291 -12.81 5.97 -4.37
C ALA A 291 -12.27 6.25 -2.96
N VAL A 292 -10.96 6.10 -2.71
CA VAL A 292 -10.33 6.56 -1.45
C VAL A 292 -10.55 8.06 -1.27
N ILE A 293 -10.31 8.85 -2.32
CA ILE A 293 -10.49 10.30 -2.26
C ILE A 293 -11.98 10.67 -2.07
N GLN A 294 -12.91 9.98 -2.75
CA GLN A 294 -14.35 10.16 -2.52
C GLN A 294 -14.74 9.85 -1.07
N TYR A 295 -14.18 8.79 -0.48
CA TYR A 295 -14.37 8.49 0.94
C TYR A 295 -13.87 9.63 1.81
N MET A 296 -12.66 10.15 1.56
CA MET A 296 -12.08 11.24 2.35
C MET A 296 -12.97 12.49 2.31
N MET A 297 -13.45 12.87 1.12
CA MET A 297 -14.38 13.99 0.92
C MET A 297 -15.69 13.82 1.72
N ASP A 298 -16.22 12.60 1.81
CA ASP A 298 -17.48 12.31 2.52
C ASP A 298 -17.31 12.15 4.04
N ASN A 299 -16.06 11.98 4.52
CA ASN A 299 -15.77 11.63 5.91
C ASN A 299 -14.92 12.68 6.65
N LYS A 300 -15.09 13.96 6.29
CA LYS A 300 -14.54 15.14 7.01
C LYS A 300 -13.01 15.19 7.08
N TYR A 301 -12.31 14.62 6.11
CA TYR A 301 -10.89 14.91 5.93
C TYR A 301 -10.71 16.39 5.60
N SER A 302 -9.55 16.94 5.95
CA SER A 302 -9.26 18.33 5.59
C SER A 302 -9.05 18.45 4.08
N GLN A 303 -9.35 19.62 3.50
CA GLN A 303 -9.06 19.86 2.08
C GLN A 303 -7.57 19.66 1.77
N LYS A 304 -6.70 19.99 2.72
CA LYS A 304 -5.26 19.77 2.62
C LYS A 304 -4.94 18.28 2.46
N ASP A 305 -5.50 17.40 3.29
CA ASP A 305 -5.24 15.95 3.19
C ASP A 305 -5.76 15.38 1.86
N ILE A 306 -6.92 15.88 1.39
CA ILE A 306 -7.50 15.50 0.09
C ILE A 306 -6.60 15.93 -1.08
N ASP A 307 -6.12 17.16 -1.05
CA ASP A 307 -5.22 17.69 -2.09
C ASP A 307 -3.87 16.97 -2.07
N GLU A 308 -3.34 16.66 -0.88
CA GLU A 308 -2.11 15.86 -0.72
C GLU A 308 -2.27 14.44 -1.27
N GLU A 309 -3.40 13.78 -1.02
CA GLU A 309 -3.69 12.45 -1.58
C GLU A 309 -3.76 12.49 -3.11
N ILE A 310 -4.42 13.49 -3.70
CA ILE A 310 -4.45 13.68 -5.16
C ILE A 310 -3.02 13.83 -5.72
N LEU A 311 -2.18 14.66 -5.09
CA LEU A 311 -0.79 14.85 -5.51
C LEU A 311 0.04 13.56 -5.39
N ILE A 312 -0.21 12.73 -4.37
CA ILE A 312 0.42 11.41 -4.23
C ILE A 312 0.03 10.51 -5.41
N GLN A 313 -1.24 10.52 -5.83
CA GLN A 313 -1.69 9.73 -6.98
C GLN A 313 -1.12 10.24 -8.31
N GLU A 314 -1.04 11.56 -8.50
CA GLU A 314 -0.40 12.15 -9.67
C GLU A 314 1.11 11.83 -9.73
N LYS A 315 1.80 11.86 -8.58
CA LYS A 315 3.20 11.42 -8.48
C LYS A 315 3.37 9.95 -8.89
N ARG A 316 2.40 9.10 -8.56
CA ARG A 316 2.31 7.69 -9.00
C ARG A 316 1.84 7.53 -10.45
N LYS A 317 1.73 8.64 -11.19
CA LYS A 317 1.41 8.73 -12.63
C LYS A 317 -0.04 8.39 -12.99
N PHE A 318 -0.92 8.40 -11.99
CA PHE A 318 -2.36 8.50 -12.21
C PHE A 318 -2.77 9.97 -12.45
N LEU A 319 -2.25 10.57 -13.54
CA LEU A 319 -2.38 12.01 -13.80
C LEU A 319 -3.82 12.50 -13.98
N TRP A 320 -4.75 11.58 -14.24
CA TRP A 320 -6.17 11.83 -14.42
C TRP A 320 -6.98 11.79 -13.11
N MET A 321 -6.31 11.63 -11.96
CA MET A 321 -6.97 11.37 -10.68
C MET A 321 -8.02 12.43 -10.33
N LYS A 322 -7.68 13.72 -10.48
CA LYS A 322 -8.62 14.81 -10.20
C LYS A 322 -9.90 14.72 -11.05
N GLU A 323 -9.75 14.53 -12.36
CA GLU A 323 -10.89 14.43 -13.28
C GLU A 323 -11.73 13.17 -13.02
N LEU A 324 -11.10 12.06 -12.62
CA LEU A 324 -11.77 10.84 -12.24
C LEU A 324 -12.54 10.99 -10.92
N VAL A 325 -11.97 11.67 -9.93
CA VAL A 325 -12.67 12.02 -8.68
C VAL A 325 -13.88 12.90 -8.99
N ASP A 326 -13.75 13.91 -9.83
CA ASP A 326 -14.88 14.76 -10.25
C ASP A 326 -15.98 13.96 -10.96
N LEU A 327 -15.61 13.00 -11.80
CA LEU A 327 -16.54 12.08 -12.46
C LEU A 327 -17.31 11.23 -11.44
N LEU A 328 -16.64 10.64 -10.46
CA LEU A 328 -17.29 9.88 -9.39
C LEU A 328 -18.15 10.78 -8.47
N GLY A 329 -17.84 12.07 -8.38
CA GLY A 329 -18.70 13.06 -7.74
C GLY A 329 -20.04 13.24 -8.45
N LYS A 330 -20.06 13.22 -9.80
CA LYS A 330 -21.30 13.27 -10.59
C LYS A 330 -22.17 12.03 -10.36
N TYR A 331 -21.53 10.85 -10.31
CA TYR A 331 -22.20 9.60 -9.94
C TYR A 331 -22.93 9.71 -8.59
N LYS A 332 -22.24 10.24 -7.58
CA LYS A 332 -22.79 10.42 -6.23
C LYS A 332 -24.00 11.38 -6.20
N ASN A 333 -24.04 12.36 -7.09
CA ASN A 333 -25.09 13.38 -7.11
C ASN A 333 -26.34 12.99 -7.91
N ASP A 334 -26.26 12.02 -8.84
CA ASP A 334 -27.39 11.56 -9.65
C ASP A 334 -27.73 10.08 -9.41
N ARG A 335 -27.99 9.73 -8.15
CA ARG A 335 -28.29 8.34 -7.74
C ARG A 335 -29.63 7.81 -8.22
N LYS A 336 -30.53 8.69 -8.69
CA LYS A 336 -31.78 8.25 -9.35
C LYS A 336 -31.48 7.64 -10.72
N LYS A 337 -30.57 8.25 -11.49
CA LYS A 337 -30.12 7.72 -12.77
C LYS A 337 -29.12 6.58 -12.60
N TYR A 338 -28.22 6.70 -11.62
CA TYR A 338 -27.14 5.75 -11.37
C TYR A 338 -27.23 5.14 -9.96
N PRO A 339 -28.07 4.12 -9.74
CA PRO A 339 -28.26 3.53 -8.42
C PRO A 339 -27.00 2.82 -7.88
N SER A 340 -26.10 2.33 -8.74
CA SER A 340 -24.86 1.63 -8.38
C SER A 340 -23.67 2.04 -9.25
N LEU A 341 -22.44 1.79 -8.81
CA LEU A 341 -21.26 2.07 -9.63
C LEU A 341 -21.28 1.24 -10.93
N GLU A 342 -21.81 0.02 -10.87
CA GLU A 342 -22.04 -0.84 -12.04
C GLU A 342 -22.89 -0.12 -13.10
N SER A 343 -23.98 0.54 -12.69
CA SER A 343 -24.85 1.30 -13.59
C SER A 343 -24.21 2.57 -14.15
N PHE A 344 -23.20 3.11 -13.45
CA PHE A 344 -22.44 4.30 -13.86
C PHE A 344 -21.24 3.97 -14.74
N TYR A 345 -20.82 2.71 -14.79
CA TYR A 345 -19.62 2.29 -15.52
C TYR A 345 -19.56 2.72 -17.00
N PRO A 346 -20.68 2.84 -17.75
CA PRO A 346 -20.64 3.44 -19.09
C PRO A 346 -20.06 4.86 -19.15
N GLU A 347 -20.24 5.68 -18.11
CA GLU A 347 -19.63 7.02 -18.03
C GLU A 347 -18.12 6.93 -17.76
N ILE A 348 -17.67 5.92 -16.99
CA ILE A 348 -16.25 5.62 -16.78
C ILE A 348 -15.59 5.21 -18.10
N ILE A 349 -16.27 4.39 -18.91
CA ILE A 349 -15.80 4.01 -20.25
C ILE A 349 -15.66 5.25 -21.14
N SER A 350 -16.69 6.11 -21.15
CA SER A 350 -16.68 7.37 -21.89
C SER A 350 -15.51 8.27 -21.47
N PHE A 351 -15.25 8.36 -20.17
CA PHE A 351 -14.14 9.12 -19.61
C PHE A 351 -12.79 8.64 -20.15
N TYR A 352 -12.46 7.35 -20.05
CA TYR A 352 -11.17 6.83 -20.54
C TYR A 352 -11.03 6.96 -22.06
N ASN A 353 -12.12 6.80 -22.81
CA ASN A 353 -12.12 7.03 -24.26
C ASN A 353 -11.83 8.49 -24.63
N GLN A 354 -12.26 9.45 -23.82
CA GLN A 354 -11.96 10.88 -24.01
C GLN A 354 -10.57 11.28 -23.48
N LEU A 355 -10.07 10.58 -22.45
CA LEU A 355 -8.76 10.80 -21.86
C LEU A 355 -7.64 10.32 -22.78
N SER A 356 -7.77 9.14 -23.37
CA SER A 356 -6.75 8.50 -24.21
C SER A 356 -6.11 9.44 -25.25
N PRO A 357 -6.86 10.18 -26.11
CA PRO A 357 -6.26 11.08 -27.10
C PRO A 357 -5.56 12.31 -26.50
N LYS A 358 -5.79 12.63 -25.22
CA LYS A 358 -5.20 13.78 -24.53
C LYS A 358 -4.05 13.40 -23.60
N MET A 359 -3.80 12.11 -23.40
CA MET A 359 -2.90 11.61 -22.38
C MET A 359 -1.46 12.12 -22.57
N SER A 360 -0.94 12.18 -23.81
CA SER A 360 0.39 12.72 -24.08
C SER A 360 0.52 14.20 -23.70
N THR A 361 -0.52 15.00 -23.93
CA THR A 361 -0.56 16.41 -23.51
C THR A 361 -0.56 16.51 -21.99
N LEU A 362 -1.36 15.69 -21.31
CA LEU A 362 -1.43 15.65 -19.85
C LEU A 362 -0.08 15.32 -19.22
N ILE A 363 0.66 14.35 -19.78
CA ILE A 363 2.03 14.01 -19.35
C ILE A 363 2.96 15.21 -19.55
N SER A 364 2.99 15.81 -20.74
CA SER A 364 3.83 16.98 -21.03
C SER A 364 3.54 18.14 -20.08
N ASP A 365 2.26 18.40 -19.79
CA ASP A 365 1.87 19.49 -18.89
C ASP A 365 2.24 19.21 -17.44
N TYR A 366 2.17 17.95 -17.00
CA TYR A 366 2.68 17.54 -15.70
C TYR A 366 4.20 17.75 -15.60
N GLU A 367 4.97 17.31 -16.60
CA GLU A 367 6.43 17.44 -16.61
C GLU A 367 6.91 18.91 -16.62
N LYS A 368 6.15 19.83 -17.21
CA LYS A 368 6.44 21.28 -17.14
C LYS A 368 6.28 21.82 -15.72
N LYS A 369 5.41 21.21 -14.90
CA LYS A 369 5.18 21.61 -13.51
C LYS A 369 6.20 21.01 -12.54
N GLN A 370 6.92 19.96 -12.93
CA GLN A 370 8.01 19.42 -12.11
C GLN A 370 9.19 20.38 -12.03
N PRO A 371 9.73 20.65 -10.83
CA PRO A 371 10.97 21.39 -10.70
C PRO A 371 12.15 20.62 -11.30
N LYS A 372 13.16 21.37 -11.72
CA LYS A 372 14.38 20.83 -12.33
C LYS A 372 15.61 21.49 -11.73
N VAL A 373 16.68 20.72 -11.56
CA VAL A 373 18.01 21.28 -11.31
C VAL A 373 18.50 21.94 -12.60
N VAL A 374 18.83 23.24 -12.54
CA VAL A 374 19.26 24.02 -13.71
C VAL A 374 20.77 24.27 -13.74
N SER A 375 21.42 24.34 -12.58
CA SER A 375 22.87 24.53 -12.49
C SER A 375 23.41 24.19 -11.10
N ILE A 376 24.73 24.08 -11.01
CA ILE A 376 25.49 23.98 -9.77
C ILE A 376 26.50 25.11 -9.72
N SER A 377 26.68 25.72 -8.55
CA SER A 377 27.66 26.78 -8.32
C SER A 377 28.60 26.37 -7.17
N PRO A 378 29.93 26.30 -7.38
CA PRO A 378 30.65 26.42 -8.65
C PRO A 378 30.24 25.36 -9.70
N ASP A 379 30.47 25.63 -10.99
CA ASP A 379 30.10 24.71 -12.09
C ASP A 379 30.98 23.46 -12.08
N ILE A 380 30.53 22.45 -11.35
CA ILE A 380 31.19 21.14 -11.24
C ILE A 380 30.48 20.06 -12.05
N TRP A 381 29.24 20.30 -12.50
CA TRP A 381 28.40 19.24 -13.05
C TRP A 381 28.96 18.74 -14.40
N ASN A 382 29.21 17.43 -14.49
CA ASN A 382 29.82 16.76 -15.63
C ASN A 382 31.23 17.27 -15.99
N LYS A 383 31.98 17.78 -15.00
CA LYS A 383 33.39 18.18 -15.15
C LYS A 383 34.33 17.07 -14.68
N ASN A 384 35.56 17.10 -15.21
CA ASN A 384 36.58 16.09 -14.89
C ASN A 384 37.84 16.67 -14.20
N ASP A 385 37.82 17.96 -13.90
CA ASP A 385 38.93 18.76 -13.38
C ASP A 385 38.52 19.59 -12.16
N VAL A 386 37.52 19.11 -11.41
CA VAL A 386 36.95 19.83 -10.26
C VAL A 386 37.99 20.01 -9.16
N ASP A 387 38.04 21.21 -8.58
CA ASP A 387 38.95 21.48 -7.49
C ASP A 387 38.50 20.78 -6.20
N PRO A 388 39.27 19.82 -5.64
CA PRO A 388 38.91 19.13 -4.40
C PRO A 388 38.87 20.07 -3.18
N ALA A 389 39.39 21.29 -3.28
CA ALA A 389 39.31 22.30 -2.23
C ALA A 389 37.94 22.98 -2.11
N ILE A 390 37.02 22.79 -3.08
CA ILE A 390 35.65 23.30 -2.96
C ILE A 390 34.99 22.62 -1.73
N LYS A 391 34.49 23.45 -0.81
CA LYS A 391 33.82 22.99 0.43
C LYS A 391 32.32 23.25 0.45
N GLU A 392 31.83 24.06 -0.48
CA GLU A 392 30.43 24.45 -0.57
C GLU A 392 29.98 24.44 -2.03
N ILE A 393 28.81 23.87 -2.27
CA ILE A 393 28.12 23.95 -3.55
C ILE A 393 26.69 24.42 -3.33
N THR A 394 26.16 25.17 -4.29
CA THR A 394 24.73 25.52 -4.36
C THR A 394 24.11 24.87 -5.58
N ILE A 395 23.05 24.11 -5.37
CA ILE A 395 22.24 23.54 -6.44
C ILE A 395 21.09 24.50 -6.71
N ASN A 396 20.94 24.92 -7.96
CA ASN A 396 19.92 25.89 -8.35
C ASN A 396 18.75 25.17 -9.05
N PHE A 397 17.54 25.58 -8.73
CA PHE A 397 16.29 25.05 -9.28
C PHE A 397 15.62 26.09 -10.20
N ASP A 398 14.83 25.63 -11.16
CA ASP A 398 14.08 26.51 -12.06
C ASP A 398 12.95 27.30 -11.35
N ARG A 399 12.50 26.85 -10.17
CA ARG A 399 11.39 27.42 -9.41
C ARG A 399 11.60 27.33 -7.90
N GLU A 400 10.67 27.92 -7.15
CA GLU A 400 10.64 27.90 -5.69
C GLU A 400 10.30 26.49 -5.17
N MET A 401 11.09 25.99 -4.21
CA MET A 401 10.93 24.67 -3.61
C MET A 401 10.25 24.72 -2.25
N ALA A 402 9.55 23.65 -1.88
CA ALA A 402 9.07 23.45 -0.52
C ALA A 402 10.22 23.05 0.44
N GLU A 403 10.07 23.30 1.74
CA GLU A 403 11.08 22.98 2.77
C GLU A 403 11.20 21.48 3.04
N SER A 404 11.79 20.76 2.10
CA SER A 404 12.04 19.34 2.19
C SER A 404 13.08 18.93 1.17
N SER A 405 13.95 17.99 1.53
CA SER A 405 15.03 17.52 0.66
C SER A 405 15.24 16.01 0.76
N SER A 406 15.63 15.41 -0.35
CA SER A 406 16.01 14.00 -0.48
C SER A 406 17.18 13.88 -1.45
N ILE A 407 18.34 13.47 -0.94
CA ILE A 407 19.55 13.25 -1.73
C ILE A 407 20.07 11.86 -1.40
N ASN A 408 20.24 11.03 -2.42
CA ASN A 408 20.74 9.68 -2.29
C ASN A 408 22.16 9.56 -2.85
N MET A 409 22.86 8.51 -2.40
CA MET A 409 24.13 8.10 -2.99
C MET A 409 23.93 7.69 -4.45
N GLY A 410 24.92 7.98 -5.28
CA GLY A 410 24.98 7.46 -6.65
C GLY A 410 25.34 5.98 -6.70
N SER A 411 25.35 5.45 -7.92
CA SER A 411 25.72 4.07 -8.25
C SER A 411 27.16 3.70 -7.88
N THR A 412 28.03 4.70 -7.73
CA THR A 412 29.43 4.55 -7.30
C THR A 412 29.59 4.28 -5.80
N GLY A 413 28.52 4.39 -5.02
CA GLY A 413 28.51 4.01 -3.60
C GLY A 413 29.07 5.06 -2.64
N LYS A 414 29.09 4.70 -1.35
CA LYS A 414 29.33 5.63 -0.22
C LYS A 414 30.67 6.36 -0.27
N GLU A 415 31.72 5.70 -0.76
CA GLU A 415 33.07 6.28 -0.83
C GLU A 415 33.18 7.42 -1.85
N HIS A 416 32.21 7.47 -2.78
CA HIS A 416 32.10 8.43 -3.87
C HIS A 416 30.94 9.42 -3.67
N PHE A 417 30.48 9.57 -2.42
CA PHE A 417 29.47 10.55 -2.04
C PHE A 417 30.12 11.75 -1.32
N PRO A 418 30.12 12.96 -1.92
CA PRO A 418 30.91 14.07 -1.40
C PRO A 418 30.20 14.91 -0.33
N LEU A 419 28.88 14.75 -0.16
CA LEU A 419 28.09 15.67 0.66
C LEU A 419 28.20 15.34 2.15
N THR A 420 28.56 16.33 2.96
CA THR A 420 28.73 16.17 4.41
C THR A 420 27.60 16.80 5.20
N LYS A 421 27.01 17.89 4.70
CA LYS A 421 25.94 18.62 5.37
C LYS A 421 25.02 19.35 4.39
N ASN A 422 23.74 19.43 4.74
CA ASN A 422 22.77 20.30 4.09
C ASN A 422 22.60 21.58 4.93
N GLU A 423 22.97 22.74 4.36
CA GLU A 423 22.86 24.05 5.03
C GLU A 423 21.48 24.71 4.81
N GLY A 424 20.60 24.07 4.04
CA GLY A 424 19.24 24.53 3.81
C GLY A 424 19.06 25.32 2.52
N PHE A 425 17.83 25.80 2.33
CA PHE A 425 17.41 26.53 1.15
C PHE A 425 17.95 27.97 1.14
N VAL A 426 18.31 28.44 -0.04
CA VAL A 426 18.84 29.77 -0.31
C VAL A 426 18.11 30.39 -1.51
N ASN A 427 18.33 31.68 -1.76
CA ASN A 427 17.80 32.38 -2.94
C ASN A 427 16.27 32.26 -3.06
N ASN A 428 15.55 32.54 -1.97
CA ASN A 428 14.09 32.37 -1.89
C ASN A 428 13.66 30.95 -2.31
N HIS A 429 14.36 29.94 -1.78
CA HIS A 429 14.12 28.51 -2.04
C HIS A 429 14.27 28.09 -3.50
N ARG A 430 14.98 28.88 -4.31
CA ARG A 430 15.39 28.50 -5.68
C ARG A 430 16.80 27.91 -5.72
N GLY A 431 17.42 27.69 -4.57
CA GLY A 431 18.60 26.85 -4.46
C GLY A 431 18.71 26.18 -3.10
N ILE A 432 19.56 25.17 -3.02
CA ILE A 432 19.93 24.49 -1.77
C ILE A 432 21.45 24.47 -1.64
N LYS A 433 21.94 24.86 -0.47
CA LYS A 433 23.36 24.93 -0.16
C LYS A 433 23.81 23.65 0.55
N LEU A 434 24.89 23.06 0.06
CA LEU A 434 25.42 21.79 0.55
C LEU A 434 26.92 21.92 0.81
N LEU A 435 27.39 21.34 1.91
CA LEU A 435 28.81 21.22 2.20
C LEU A 435 29.38 19.94 1.59
N THR A 436 30.61 20.03 1.14
CA THR A 436 31.33 18.96 0.44
C THR A 436 32.68 18.67 1.08
N GLU A 437 33.07 17.40 1.03
CA GLU A 437 34.43 16.96 1.30
C GLU A 437 34.89 16.03 0.18
N MET A 438 35.95 16.43 -0.51
CA MET A 438 36.42 15.77 -1.71
C MET A 438 37.91 15.44 -1.62
N LYS A 439 38.27 14.31 -2.22
CA LYS A 439 39.65 13.84 -2.40
C LYS A 439 40.08 14.17 -3.84
N PRO A 440 41.38 14.41 -4.08
CA PRO A 440 41.92 14.53 -5.44
C PRO A 440 41.68 13.26 -6.27
N ASN A 441 41.67 13.39 -7.59
CA ASN A 441 41.52 12.29 -8.56
C ASN A 441 40.42 11.26 -8.20
N THR A 442 39.26 11.73 -7.76
CA THR A 442 38.14 10.89 -7.30
C THR A 442 36.88 11.25 -8.08
N GLU A 443 36.17 10.23 -8.55
CA GLU A 443 34.86 10.38 -9.18
C GLU A 443 33.77 10.45 -8.10
N TYR A 444 32.84 11.37 -8.25
CA TYR A 444 31.75 11.58 -7.32
C TYR A 444 30.41 11.49 -8.04
N GLU A 445 29.43 10.84 -7.38
CA GLU A 445 28.07 10.75 -7.88
C GLU A 445 27.05 10.83 -6.73
N PHE A 446 26.02 11.63 -6.91
CA PHE A 446 24.85 11.66 -6.04
C PHE A 446 23.59 12.02 -6.82
N VAL A 447 22.43 11.64 -6.28
CA VAL A 447 21.15 11.77 -6.97
C VAL A 447 20.21 12.64 -6.14
N PHE A 448 19.71 13.71 -6.77
CA PHE A 448 18.53 14.40 -6.27
C PHE A 448 17.31 13.57 -6.61
N THR A 449 16.62 13.07 -5.60
CA THR A 449 15.46 12.19 -5.79
C THR A 449 14.16 12.95 -5.58
N ASP A 450 13.09 12.38 -6.10
CA ASP A 450 11.76 12.94 -6.00
C ASP A 450 11.07 12.64 -4.64
N SER A 451 11.76 11.92 -3.75
CA SER A 451 11.16 11.28 -2.57
C SER A 451 10.62 12.28 -1.56
N ARG A 452 11.33 13.39 -1.36
CA ARG A 452 10.91 14.52 -0.52
C ARG A 452 11.01 15.86 -1.24
N PHE A 453 11.89 16.01 -2.24
CA PHE A 453 11.97 17.27 -2.99
C PHE A 453 10.73 17.51 -3.85
N LYS A 454 10.08 18.64 -3.60
CA LYS A 454 8.92 19.12 -4.37
C LYS A 454 8.93 20.64 -4.51
N SER A 455 8.26 21.15 -5.54
CA SER A 455 8.01 22.58 -5.68
C SER A 455 7.11 23.07 -4.55
N LYS A 456 6.99 24.39 -4.39
CA LYS A 456 6.04 25.00 -3.45
C LYS A 456 4.60 24.54 -3.68
N GLU A 457 4.23 24.30 -4.93
CA GLU A 457 2.92 23.80 -5.36
C GLU A 457 2.76 22.28 -5.19
N GLY A 458 3.81 21.58 -4.76
CA GLY A 458 3.76 20.16 -4.42
C GLY A 458 4.22 19.20 -5.53
N TYR A 459 4.68 19.70 -6.68
CA TYR A 459 5.14 18.83 -7.77
C TYR A 459 6.52 18.23 -7.48
N PRO A 460 6.70 16.90 -7.64
CA PRO A 460 7.96 16.22 -7.34
C PRO A 460 9.07 16.65 -8.31
N LEU A 461 10.29 16.81 -7.78
CA LEU A 461 11.49 17.11 -8.55
C LEU A 461 11.74 16.05 -9.62
N LYS A 462 12.11 16.48 -10.83
CA LYS A 462 12.64 15.56 -11.83
C LYS A 462 14.00 15.04 -11.37
N GLU A 463 14.10 13.74 -11.12
CA GLU A 463 15.33 13.14 -10.61
C GLU A 463 16.54 13.52 -11.45
N THR A 464 17.61 13.91 -10.77
CA THR A 464 18.80 14.44 -11.43
C THR A 464 20.06 13.84 -10.82
N VAL A 465 20.85 13.16 -11.65
CA VAL A 465 22.17 12.62 -11.27
C VAL A 465 23.22 13.71 -11.44
N ILE A 466 23.93 14.01 -10.35
CA ILE A 466 25.09 14.88 -10.36
C ILE A 466 26.33 14.01 -10.32
N LYS A 467 27.16 14.13 -11.36
CA LYS A 467 28.44 13.42 -11.48
C LYS A 467 29.56 14.36 -11.88
N PHE A 468 30.75 14.13 -11.35
CA PHE A 468 31.97 14.87 -11.68
C PHE A 468 33.21 14.14 -11.18
N LYS A 469 34.40 14.58 -11.61
CA LYS A 469 35.69 14.07 -11.14
C LYS A 469 36.60 15.23 -10.72
N THR A 470 37.30 15.04 -9.61
CA THR A 470 38.30 15.99 -9.12
C THR A 470 39.64 15.83 -9.83
N LYS A 471 40.36 16.94 -9.99
CA LYS A 471 41.74 16.96 -10.51
C LYS A 471 42.77 16.34 -9.55
#